data_AF-A0A7C8MM75-F1
#
_entry.id   AF-A0A7C8MM75-F1
#
_cell.length_a   1.000
_cell.length_b   1.000
_cell.length_c   1.000
_cell.angle_alpha   90.00
_cell.angle_beta   90.00
_cell.angle_gamma   90.00
#
_symmetry.space_group_name_H-M   'P 1'
#
loop_
_entity.id
_entity.type
_entity.pdbx_description
1 polymer ?
#
loop_
_entity_poly.entity_id
_entity_poly.type
_entity_poly.pdbx_seq_one_letter_code
_entity_poly.pdbx_strand_id
1 'polypeptide(L)'
;MGYDFECGTCHKVFEAGWRARDNHLRSTGHRAPAFECDCCARYFGSETARFQHMEALNHFKWECSVCPETWPTDNQRIEHEHDDHNYCSECQKTFANRNNLKMHLNSRVHRNYEIQCPFCKKSHATATGLTYHVESGSCPNAAGLTRETLYRFIRSKDPGGVMTKNLIDWPGSTQYEANWRSYNDERSGWECYICHRLFGNLPSLNQHLNSATRGFVSLPETELQQRVQIVIRLYKPPRERVVWLYSV
;
A
#
# COMPACT_ATOMS: atom_id res chain seq x y z
N MET A 1 -7.48 24.99 41.58
CA MET A 1 -7.71 23.68 42.23
C MET A 1 -6.89 22.67 41.47
N GLY A 2 -5.88 22.08 42.12
CA GLY A 2 -5.16 20.94 41.54
C GLY A 2 -6.10 19.74 41.50
N TYR A 3 -6.13 19.03 40.38
CA TYR A 3 -6.84 17.77 40.30
C TYR A 3 -5.90 16.68 40.80
N ASP A 4 -6.17 16.13 41.99
CA ASP A 4 -5.33 15.10 42.60
C ASP A 4 -5.69 13.70 42.10
N PHE A 5 -4.70 12.83 41.98
CA PHE A 5 -4.90 11.46 41.53
C PHE A 5 -5.34 10.57 42.69
N GLU A 6 -6.45 9.86 42.54
CA GLU A 6 -6.98 8.97 43.57
C GLU A 6 -6.93 7.49 43.17
N CYS A 7 -6.97 6.61 44.19
CA CYS A 7 -7.20 5.18 44.02
C CYS A 7 -8.72 4.91 43.99
N GLY A 8 -9.23 4.33 42.91
CA GLY A 8 -10.66 4.01 42.78
C GLY A 8 -11.15 2.88 43.68
N THR A 9 -10.26 2.11 44.31
CA THR A 9 -10.63 1.01 45.23
C THR A 9 -10.63 1.44 46.70
N CYS A 10 -9.66 2.23 47.13
CA CYS A 10 -9.51 2.63 48.54
C CYS A 10 -9.55 4.14 48.77
N HIS A 11 -9.83 4.93 47.72
CA HIS A 11 -9.99 6.38 47.73
C HIS A 11 -8.81 7.18 48.33
N LYS A 12 -7.63 6.57 48.38
CA LYS A 12 -6.41 7.27 48.78
C LYS A 12 -6.02 8.28 47.70
N VAL A 13 -5.77 9.52 48.10
CA VAL A 13 -5.32 10.62 47.23
C VAL A 13 -3.80 10.71 47.23
N PHE A 14 -3.21 11.01 46.07
CA PHE A 14 -1.78 11.06 45.85
C PHE A 14 -1.35 12.44 45.35
N GLU A 15 -0.99 13.33 46.29
CA GLU A 15 -0.50 14.69 45.99
C GLU A 15 0.80 14.68 45.16
N ALA A 16 1.61 13.62 45.30
CA ALA A 16 2.82 13.40 44.50
C ALA A 16 2.53 13.05 43.02
N GLY A 17 1.26 12.98 42.62
CA GLY A 17 0.85 12.76 41.24
C GLY A 17 0.61 11.29 40.87
N TRP A 18 0.25 11.07 39.59
CA TRP A 18 -0.15 9.77 39.07
C TRP A 18 0.90 8.67 39.26
N ARG A 19 2.19 8.99 39.25
CA ARG A 19 3.27 8.00 39.44
C ARG A 19 3.23 7.34 40.82
N ALA A 20 2.95 8.13 41.86
CA ALA A 20 2.81 7.61 43.22
C ALA A 20 1.55 6.73 43.34
N ARG A 21 0.46 7.15 42.71
CA ARG A 21 -0.80 6.40 42.60
C ARG A 21 -0.57 5.07 41.88
N ASP A 22 0.09 5.06 40.72
CA ASP A 22 0.35 3.85 39.93
C ASP A 22 1.25 2.83 40.64
N ASN A 23 2.25 3.30 41.39
CA ASN A 23 3.07 2.42 42.21
C ASN A 23 2.22 1.74 43.29
N HIS A 24 1.32 2.50 43.94
CA HIS A 24 0.35 1.95 44.87
C HIS A 24 -0.56 0.92 44.19
N LEU A 25 -1.15 1.22 43.03
CA LEU A 25 -2.01 0.29 42.29
C LEU A 25 -1.27 -1.02 41.96
N ARG A 26 -0.02 -0.95 41.51
CA ARG A 26 0.81 -2.14 41.22
C ARG A 26 1.13 -2.96 42.47
N SER A 27 1.44 -2.30 43.58
CA SER A 27 1.81 -2.99 44.83
C SER A 27 0.62 -3.65 45.54
N THR A 28 -0.58 -3.11 45.37
CA THR A 28 -1.79 -3.55 46.10
C THR A 28 -2.78 -4.34 45.24
N GLY A 29 -2.64 -4.29 43.91
CA GLY A 29 -3.64 -4.83 42.99
C GLY A 29 -4.92 -3.99 42.90
N HIS A 30 -4.95 -2.79 43.49
CA HIS A 30 -6.08 -1.87 43.39
C HIS A 30 -6.21 -1.29 41.98
N ARG A 31 -7.36 -0.68 41.69
CA ARG A 31 -7.64 -0.05 40.39
C ARG A 31 -7.85 1.46 40.52
N ALA A 32 -7.55 2.17 39.44
CA ALA A 32 -7.92 3.57 39.28
C ALA A 32 -9.45 3.71 39.14
N PRO A 33 -10.01 4.93 39.31
CA PRO A 33 -11.43 5.18 39.04
C PRO A 33 -11.84 4.74 37.62
N ALA A 34 -13.06 4.24 37.49
CA ALA A 34 -13.62 3.94 36.18
C ALA A 34 -13.77 5.22 35.36
N PHE A 35 -13.52 5.13 34.05
CA PHE A 35 -13.64 6.24 33.12
C PHE A 35 -12.80 7.48 33.49
N GLU A 36 -11.58 7.29 34.00
CA GLU A 36 -10.58 8.35 34.20
C GLU A 36 -10.01 8.86 32.86
N CYS A 37 -9.81 10.18 32.75
CA CYS A 37 -9.14 10.83 31.63
C CYS A 37 -7.65 10.41 31.52
N ASP A 38 -7.12 10.32 30.31
CA ASP A 38 -5.72 9.88 30.10
C ASP A 38 -4.69 10.98 30.43
N CYS A 39 -5.11 12.26 30.42
CA CYS A 39 -4.21 13.41 30.58
C CYS A 39 -4.38 14.14 31.92
N CYS A 40 -5.54 14.01 32.59
CA CYS A 40 -5.82 14.71 33.85
C CYS A 40 -6.49 13.79 34.87
N ALA A 41 -6.51 14.17 36.15
CA ALA A 41 -7.06 13.33 37.21
C ALA A 41 -8.62 13.30 37.26
N ARG A 42 -9.31 13.81 36.24
CA ARG A 42 -10.79 13.77 36.19
C ARG A 42 -11.25 12.38 35.76
N TYR A 43 -12.32 11.91 36.38
CA TYR A 43 -13.05 10.70 35.97
C TYR A 43 -14.55 11.01 35.87
N PHE A 44 -15.27 10.17 35.15
CA PHE A 44 -16.66 10.44 34.74
C PHE A 44 -17.57 9.28 35.12
N GLY A 45 -18.87 9.57 35.21
CA GLY A 45 -19.87 8.53 35.51
C GLY A 45 -20.15 7.56 34.35
N SER A 46 -19.65 7.85 33.14
CA SER A 46 -19.81 7.00 31.97
C SER A 46 -18.68 7.19 30.97
N GLU A 47 -18.47 6.16 30.12
CA GLU A 47 -17.52 6.22 29.02
C GLU A 47 -17.85 7.33 28.02
N THR A 48 -19.13 7.57 27.74
CA THR A 48 -19.56 8.65 26.85
C THR A 48 -19.19 10.03 27.38
N ALA A 49 -19.41 10.28 28.67
CA ALA A 49 -19.07 11.57 29.28
C ALA A 49 -17.55 11.79 29.32
N ARG A 50 -16.79 10.72 29.59
CA ARG A 50 -15.33 10.74 29.44
C ARG A 50 -14.94 11.06 28.00
N PHE A 51 -15.49 10.36 27.01
CA PHE A 51 -15.14 10.56 25.61
C PHE A 51 -15.40 12.00 25.15
N GLN A 52 -16.56 12.57 25.48
CA GLN A 52 -16.87 13.98 25.19
C GLN A 52 -15.88 14.96 25.82
N HIS A 53 -15.44 14.69 27.06
CA HIS A 53 -14.39 15.49 27.69
C HIS A 53 -13.06 15.39 26.94
N MET A 54 -12.71 14.18 26.49
CA MET A 54 -11.46 13.92 25.80
C MET A 54 -11.43 14.61 24.43
N GLU A 55 -12.55 14.61 23.71
CA GLU A 55 -12.73 15.30 22.44
C GLU A 55 -12.72 16.83 22.61
N ALA A 56 -13.40 17.36 23.64
CA ALA A 56 -13.49 18.80 23.86
C ALA A 56 -12.15 19.46 24.27
N LEU A 57 -11.24 18.69 24.90
CA LEU A 57 -9.97 19.21 25.41
C LEU A 57 -8.74 18.60 24.73
N ASN A 58 -8.91 17.76 23.71
CA ASN A 58 -7.81 16.99 23.11
C ASN A 58 -6.97 16.24 24.16
N HIS A 59 -7.65 15.56 25.08
CA HIS A 59 -7.02 14.80 26.17
C HIS A 59 -6.79 13.33 25.81
N PHE A 60 -6.66 12.98 24.54
CA PHE A 60 -6.37 11.60 24.17
C PHE A 60 -4.89 11.27 24.32
N LYS A 61 -4.60 9.99 24.61
CA LYS A 61 -3.24 9.48 24.82
C LYS A 61 -2.32 9.67 23.62
N TRP A 62 -2.83 9.55 22.39
CA TRP A 62 -2.00 9.52 21.19
C TRP A 62 -1.90 10.91 20.57
N GLU A 63 -0.81 11.61 20.88
CA GLU A 63 -0.50 12.96 20.40
C GLU A 63 0.25 12.94 19.05
N CYS A 64 -0.07 13.88 18.16
CA CYS A 64 0.70 14.08 16.92
C CYS A 64 2.10 14.62 17.25
N SER A 65 3.11 14.13 16.53
CA SER A 65 4.49 14.59 16.72
C SER A 65 4.75 15.99 16.13
N VAL A 66 3.81 16.52 15.35
CA VAL A 66 3.96 17.76 14.54
C VAL A 66 2.99 18.86 14.97
N CYS A 67 1.82 18.51 15.51
CA CYS A 67 0.77 19.45 15.90
C CYS A 67 0.14 19.04 17.25
N PRO A 68 -0.66 19.90 17.90
CA PRO A 68 -1.20 19.63 19.24
C PRO A 68 -2.43 18.72 19.26
N GLU A 69 -2.86 18.17 18.12
CA GLU A 69 -4.02 17.30 18.03
C GLU A 69 -3.74 15.92 18.65
N THR A 70 -4.78 15.27 19.17
CA THR A 70 -4.70 13.96 19.82
C THR A 70 -5.81 13.03 19.37
N TRP A 71 -5.58 11.71 19.41
CA TRP A 71 -6.55 10.71 18.96
C TRP A 71 -6.78 9.57 19.96
N PRO A 72 -7.98 8.97 19.95
CA PRO A 72 -8.29 7.77 20.73
C PRO A 72 -7.38 6.57 20.43
N THR A 73 -6.86 6.46 19.20
CA THR A 73 -6.04 5.32 18.75
C THR A 73 -4.77 5.76 18.05
N ASP A 74 -3.72 4.93 18.18
CA ASP A 74 -2.42 5.15 17.54
C ASP A 74 -2.53 5.20 16.00
N ASN A 75 -3.38 4.35 15.41
CA ASN A 75 -3.61 4.34 13.96
C ASN A 75 -4.21 5.66 13.45
N GLN A 76 -5.18 6.23 14.17
CA GLN A 76 -5.77 7.53 13.78
C GLN A 76 -4.74 8.65 13.84
N ARG A 77 -3.85 8.65 14.84
CA ARG A 77 -2.71 9.58 14.88
C ARG A 77 -1.80 9.38 13.66
N ILE A 78 -1.42 8.14 13.35
CA ILE A 78 -0.55 7.81 12.21
C ILE A 78 -1.18 8.26 10.89
N GLU A 79 -2.47 8.00 10.68
CA GLU A 79 -3.20 8.43 9.50
C GLU A 79 -3.18 9.96 9.35
N HIS A 80 -3.45 10.70 10.43
CA HIS A 80 -3.34 12.16 10.43
C HIS A 80 -1.90 12.64 10.12
N GLU A 81 -0.89 12.04 10.77
CA GLU A 81 0.52 12.37 10.51
C GLU A 81 0.88 12.13 9.04
N HIS A 82 0.36 11.07 8.43
CA HIS A 82 0.58 10.74 7.02
C HIS A 82 -0.16 11.67 6.06
N ASP A 83 -1.40 12.04 6.39
CA ASP A 83 -2.32 12.75 5.52
C ASP A 83 -2.11 14.27 5.57
N ASP A 84 -1.96 14.83 6.77
CA ASP A 84 -1.92 16.28 6.98
C ASP A 84 -0.47 16.81 7.11
N HIS A 85 0.47 15.95 7.48
CA HIS A 85 1.86 16.37 7.72
C HIS A 85 2.89 15.69 6.82
N ASN A 86 2.50 14.68 6.03
CA ASN A 86 3.42 13.85 5.27
C ASN A 86 4.60 13.36 6.15
N TYR A 87 4.31 12.98 7.40
CA TYR A 87 5.29 12.66 8.41
C TYR A 87 5.27 11.18 8.75
N CYS A 88 6.43 10.56 8.93
CA CYS A 88 6.56 9.20 9.42
C CYS A 88 7.06 9.23 10.86
N SER A 89 6.25 8.78 11.82
CA SER A 89 6.59 8.76 13.25
C SER A 89 7.63 7.71 13.62
N GLU A 90 7.63 6.53 13.01
CA GLU A 90 8.65 5.50 13.32
C GLU A 90 10.06 5.96 12.89
N CYS A 91 10.17 6.68 11.78
CA CYS A 91 11.43 7.20 11.26
C CYS A 91 11.72 8.65 11.68
N GLN A 92 10.76 9.32 12.31
CA GLN A 92 10.77 10.73 12.68
C GLN A 92 11.17 11.65 11.50
N LYS A 93 10.52 11.46 10.35
CA LYS A 93 10.85 12.18 9.10
C LYS A 93 9.63 12.81 8.44
N THR A 94 9.76 14.07 8.07
CA THR A 94 8.80 14.80 7.24
C THR A 94 9.18 14.72 5.77
N PHE A 95 8.18 14.58 4.90
CA PHE A 95 8.36 14.49 3.45
C PHE A 95 7.70 15.68 2.75
N ALA A 96 8.25 16.06 1.61
CA ALA A 96 7.74 17.21 0.84
C ALA A 96 6.32 16.99 0.27
N ASN A 97 5.90 15.74 0.08
CA ASN A 97 4.57 15.40 -0.40
C ASN A 97 4.21 13.94 -0.09
N ARG A 98 2.93 13.61 -0.29
CA ARG A 98 2.34 12.29 -0.01
C ARG A 98 2.96 11.16 -0.83
N ASN A 99 3.38 11.44 -2.06
CA ASN A 99 4.02 10.42 -2.90
C ASN A 99 5.38 10.01 -2.34
N ASN A 100 6.17 10.96 -1.86
CA ASN A 100 7.47 10.70 -1.24
C ASN A 100 7.33 9.90 0.06
N LEU A 101 6.35 10.26 0.91
CA LEU A 101 6.03 9.47 2.10
C LEU A 101 5.62 8.05 1.72
N LYS A 102 4.73 7.89 0.73
CA LYS A 102 4.30 6.56 0.27
C LYS A 102 5.46 5.71 -0.23
N MET A 103 6.38 6.30 -1.00
CA MET A 103 7.60 5.61 -1.43
C MET A 103 8.49 5.20 -0.24
N HIS A 104 8.60 6.06 0.77
CA HIS A 104 9.34 5.77 2.00
C HIS A 104 8.71 4.62 2.80
N LEU A 105 7.40 4.63 3.02
CA LEU A 105 6.67 3.56 3.71
C LEU A 105 6.75 2.22 2.94
N ASN A 106 6.91 2.28 1.61
CA ASN A 106 7.12 1.10 0.78
C ASN A 106 8.59 0.64 0.71
N SER A 107 9.52 1.39 1.30
CA SER A 107 10.94 1.05 1.30
C SER A 107 11.29 -0.03 2.32
N ARG A 108 12.52 -0.53 2.25
CA ARG A 108 13.07 -1.53 3.19
C ARG A 108 13.06 -1.09 4.64
N VAL A 109 12.89 0.22 4.90
CA VAL A 109 12.84 0.75 6.27
C VAL A 109 11.59 0.26 7.02
N HIS A 110 10.46 0.11 6.33
CA HIS A 110 9.19 -0.34 6.95
C HIS A 110 8.71 -1.68 6.40
N ARG A 111 8.86 -1.92 5.09
CA ARG A 111 8.53 -3.19 4.47
C ARG A 111 9.80 -4.05 4.41
N ASN A 112 10.08 -4.79 5.48
CA ASN A 112 11.02 -5.91 5.49
C ASN A 112 10.49 -7.06 4.60
N TYR A 113 10.19 -6.78 3.32
CA TYR A 113 9.68 -7.78 2.40
C TYR A 113 10.84 -8.34 1.58
N GLU A 114 11.24 -9.55 1.96
CA GLU A 114 12.06 -10.38 1.11
C GLU A 114 11.16 -11.17 0.16
N ILE A 115 11.37 -10.98 -1.14
CA ILE A 115 10.71 -11.76 -2.18
C ILE A 115 11.47 -13.07 -2.31
N GLN A 116 10.83 -14.18 -1.93
CA GLN A 116 11.45 -15.49 -2.06
C GLN A 116 11.37 -16.01 -3.49
N CYS A 117 12.49 -16.52 -3.98
CA CYS A 117 12.55 -17.23 -5.24
C CYS A 117 11.67 -18.49 -5.17
N PRO A 118 10.73 -18.69 -6.11
CA PRO A 118 9.83 -19.83 -6.05
C PRO A 118 10.57 -21.17 -6.21
N PHE A 119 11.73 -21.18 -6.90
CA PHE A 119 12.50 -22.38 -7.25
C PHE A 119 13.50 -22.82 -6.18
N CYS A 120 14.24 -21.88 -5.59
CA CYS A 120 15.28 -22.17 -4.60
C CYS A 120 14.96 -21.63 -3.20
N LYS A 121 13.84 -20.93 -3.03
CA LYS A 121 13.39 -20.28 -1.79
C LYS A 121 14.34 -19.22 -1.23
N LYS A 122 15.37 -18.83 -1.98
CA LYS A 122 16.28 -17.75 -1.60
C LYS A 122 15.55 -16.41 -1.60
N SER A 123 15.72 -15.66 -0.52
CA SER A 123 15.17 -14.32 -0.33
C SER A 123 15.91 -13.27 -1.15
N HIS A 124 15.16 -12.35 -1.76
CA HIS A 124 15.68 -11.20 -2.48
C HIS A 124 14.96 -9.93 -2.05
N ALA A 125 15.71 -8.86 -1.85
CA ALA A 125 15.17 -7.64 -1.28
C ALA A 125 14.48 -6.71 -2.31
N THR A 126 14.40 -7.10 -3.58
CA THR A 126 13.62 -6.42 -4.64
C THR A 126 13.18 -7.42 -5.72
N ALA A 127 12.14 -7.06 -6.49
CA ALA A 127 11.70 -7.86 -7.64
C ALA A 127 12.79 -7.96 -8.71
N THR A 128 13.49 -6.86 -9.01
CA THR A 128 14.63 -6.84 -9.94
C THR A 128 15.75 -7.79 -9.49
N GLY A 129 16.03 -7.85 -8.18
CA GLY A 129 17.03 -8.76 -7.61
C GLY A 129 16.65 -10.23 -7.78
N LEU A 130 15.36 -10.55 -7.63
CA LEU A 130 14.85 -11.90 -7.91
C LEU A 130 14.92 -12.24 -9.40
N THR A 131 14.53 -11.31 -10.30
CA THR A 131 14.60 -11.52 -11.75
C THR A 131 16.04 -11.80 -12.19
N TYR A 132 17.00 -10.97 -11.75
CA TYR A 132 18.41 -11.18 -12.05
C TYR A 132 18.92 -12.52 -11.52
N HIS A 133 18.51 -12.93 -10.31
CA HIS A 133 18.88 -14.22 -9.74
C HIS A 133 18.45 -15.41 -10.62
N VAL A 134 17.26 -15.34 -11.23
CA VAL A 134 16.78 -16.39 -12.14
C VAL A 134 17.46 -16.28 -13.50
N GLU A 135 17.48 -15.09 -14.11
CA GLU A 135 17.99 -14.88 -15.48
C GLU A 135 19.50 -15.08 -15.63
N SER A 136 20.29 -14.80 -14.58
CA SER A 136 21.76 -14.95 -14.59
C SER A 136 22.24 -16.38 -14.39
N GLY A 137 21.33 -17.35 -14.18
CA GLY A 137 21.70 -18.72 -13.81
C GLY A 137 22.20 -18.86 -12.36
N SER A 138 22.12 -17.80 -11.55
CA SER A 138 22.47 -17.82 -10.13
C SER A 138 21.51 -18.68 -9.27
N CYS A 139 20.42 -19.17 -9.86
CA CYS A 139 19.47 -20.06 -9.21
C CYS A 139 19.85 -21.53 -9.44
N PRO A 140 20.20 -22.30 -8.39
CA PRO A 140 20.61 -23.70 -8.55
C PRO A 140 19.49 -24.59 -9.12
N ASN A 141 18.23 -24.24 -8.82
CA ASN A 141 17.05 -24.99 -9.26
C ASN A 141 16.39 -24.40 -10.52
N ALA A 142 16.98 -23.36 -11.12
CA ALA A 142 16.49 -22.71 -12.33
C ALA A 142 17.64 -22.29 -13.26
N ALA A 143 18.76 -23.02 -13.24
CA ALA A 143 19.97 -22.68 -14.01
C ALA A 143 19.74 -22.62 -15.54
N GLY A 144 18.69 -23.29 -16.04
CA GLY A 144 18.28 -23.25 -17.45
C GLY A 144 17.28 -22.14 -17.81
N LEU A 145 16.79 -21.36 -16.85
CA LEU A 145 15.84 -20.25 -17.07
C LEU A 145 16.58 -18.95 -17.41
N THR A 146 17.28 -18.94 -18.55
CA THR A 146 17.79 -17.68 -19.11
C THR A 146 16.64 -16.85 -19.67
N ARG A 147 16.88 -15.55 -19.86
CA ARG A 147 15.96 -14.64 -20.54
C ARG A 147 15.49 -15.20 -21.90
N GLU A 148 16.39 -15.84 -22.65
CA GLU A 148 16.09 -16.47 -23.94
C GLU A 148 15.16 -17.69 -23.80
N THR A 149 15.38 -18.53 -22.79
CA THR A 149 14.51 -19.69 -22.53
C THR A 149 13.13 -19.26 -22.03
N LEU A 150 13.05 -18.19 -21.23
CA LEU A 150 11.79 -17.56 -20.82
C LEU A 150 11.04 -17.04 -22.05
N TYR A 151 11.68 -16.26 -22.92
CA TYR A 151 11.05 -15.78 -24.16
C TYR A 151 10.67 -16.91 -25.12
N ARG A 152 11.48 -17.96 -25.24
CA ARG A 152 11.17 -19.14 -26.06
C ARG A 152 9.96 -19.89 -25.52
N PHE A 153 9.91 -20.08 -24.20
CA PHE A 153 8.77 -20.72 -23.53
C PHE A 153 7.50 -19.90 -23.72
N ILE A 154 7.56 -18.59 -23.50
CA ILE A 154 6.42 -17.69 -23.65
C ILE A 154 5.93 -17.71 -25.12
N ARG A 155 6.82 -17.59 -26.11
CA ARG A 155 6.44 -17.71 -27.55
C ARG A 155 5.86 -19.07 -27.91
N SER A 156 6.33 -20.15 -27.28
CA SER A 156 5.77 -21.50 -27.51
C SER A 156 4.36 -21.68 -26.93
N LYS A 157 3.98 -20.87 -25.94
CA LYS A 157 2.68 -20.91 -25.26
C LYS A 157 1.73 -19.81 -25.71
N ASP A 158 2.24 -18.76 -26.36
CA ASP A 158 1.49 -17.67 -26.98
C ASP A 158 1.97 -17.43 -28.43
N PRO A 159 1.70 -18.36 -29.37
CA PRO A 159 2.21 -18.27 -30.74
C PRO A 159 1.65 -17.07 -31.51
N GLY A 160 0.47 -16.58 -31.12
CA GLY A 160 -0.20 -15.42 -31.71
C GLY A 160 0.13 -14.08 -31.05
N GLY A 161 0.98 -14.08 -30.02
CA GLY A 161 1.40 -12.86 -29.32
C GLY A 161 0.26 -12.10 -28.62
N VAL A 162 -0.87 -12.75 -28.34
CA VAL A 162 -2.07 -12.10 -27.80
C VAL A 162 -1.85 -11.71 -26.33
N MET A 163 -1.09 -12.51 -25.59
CA MET A 163 -0.72 -12.24 -24.20
C MET A 163 0.56 -11.39 -24.10
N THR A 164 1.50 -11.55 -25.05
CA THR A 164 2.82 -10.88 -25.03
C THR A 164 2.91 -9.54 -25.76
N LYS A 165 1.86 -9.12 -26.47
CA LYS A 165 1.80 -7.82 -27.19
C LYS A 165 2.04 -6.56 -26.35
N ASN A 166 2.19 -6.65 -25.03
CA ASN A 166 2.57 -5.53 -24.17
C ASN A 166 3.99 -5.62 -23.59
N LEU A 167 4.84 -6.55 -24.04
CA LEU A 167 6.20 -6.71 -23.50
C LEU A 167 7.31 -6.86 -24.55
N ILE A 168 6.99 -6.85 -25.85
CA ILE A 168 7.98 -7.02 -26.92
C ILE A 168 7.59 -6.18 -28.12
N ASP A 169 7.71 -4.85 -28.03
CA ASP A 169 7.86 -4.00 -29.22
C ASP A 169 8.61 -2.73 -28.81
N TRP A 170 9.93 -2.84 -28.70
CA TRP A 170 10.81 -1.71 -28.95
C TRP A 170 11.67 -2.05 -30.17
N PRO A 171 11.20 -1.62 -31.34
CA PRO A 171 12.12 -1.08 -32.34
C PRO A 171 11.48 0.10 -33.09
N GLY A 172 11.82 1.33 -32.70
CA GLY A 172 11.50 2.53 -33.49
C GLY A 172 10.07 3.05 -33.37
N SER A 173 9.96 4.36 -33.10
CA SER A 173 8.75 5.20 -33.07
C SER A 173 7.39 4.49 -33.26
N THR A 174 6.70 4.16 -32.17
CA THR A 174 5.27 3.84 -32.23
C THR A 174 4.50 5.11 -32.55
N GLN A 175 4.02 5.24 -33.79
CA GLN A 175 2.90 6.12 -34.08
C GLN A 175 1.60 5.40 -33.69
N TYR A 176 0.89 5.94 -32.71
CA TYR A 176 -0.42 5.47 -32.29
C TYR A 176 -1.50 6.14 -33.14
N GLU A 177 -2.36 5.34 -33.74
CA GLU A 177 -3.51 5.81 -34.50
C GLU A 177 -4.81 5.26 -33.88
N ALA A 178 -5.52 6.12 -33.17
CA ALA A 178 -6.90 5.90 -32.78
C ALA A 178 -7.78 5.80 -34.03
N ASN A 179 -8.81 4.98 -33.92
CA ASN A 179 -9.86 4.83 -34.94
C ASN A 179 -11.23 5.07 -34.31
N TRP A 180 -12.28 4.99 -35.12
CA TRP A 180 -13.69 5.25 -34.77
C TRP A 180 -14.18 4.58 -33.47
N ARG A 181 -13.58 3.45 -33.05
CA ARG A 181 -13.93 2.77 -31.79
C ARG A 181 -13.50 3.55 -30.53
N SER A 182 -12.71 4.60 -30.69
CA SER A 182 -12.28 5.47 -29.59
C SER A 182 -13.28 6.60 -29.33
N TYR A 183 -14.38 6.66 -30.09
CA TYR A 183 -15.46 7.60 -29.86
C TYR A 183 -16.38 7.06 -28.76
N ASN A 184 -16.50 7.82 -27.68
CA ASN A 184 -17.42 7.53 -26.59
C ASN A 184 -18.75 8.21 -26.91
N ASP A 185 -19.75 7.41 -27.30
CA ASP A 185 -21.10 7.88 -27.64
C ASP A 185 -21.81 8.53 -26.44
N GLU A 186 -21.61 7.99 -25.23
CA GLU A 186 -22.23 8.51 -24.00
C GLU A 186 -21.70 9.89 -23.62
N ARG A 187 -20.44 10.19 -23.98
CA ARG A 187 -19.76 11.44 -23.65
C ARG A 187 -19.52 12.34 -24.86
N SER A 188 -20.03 11.95 -26.03
CA SER A 188 -19.96 12.70 -27.28
C SER A 188 -18.55 13.22 -27.61
N GLY A 189 -17.54 12.34 -27.51
CA GLY A 189 -16.15 12.75 -27.71
C GLY A 189 -15.18 11.57 -27.87
N TRP A 190 -14.01 11.87 -28.43
CA TRP A 190 -12.95 10.88 -28.63
C TRP A 190 -12.18 10.67 -27.33
N GLU A 191 -12.28 9.48 -26.73
CA GLU A 191 -11.70 9.18 -25.44
C GLU A 191 -10.35 8.48 -25.57
N CYS A 192 -9.34 8.98 -24.87
CA CYS A 192 -8.12 8.21 -24.66
C CYS A 192 -8.39 7.09 -23.65
N TYR A 193 -8.43 5.84 -24.09
CA TYR A 193 -8.66 4.67 -23.23
C TYR A 193 -7.63 4.49 -22.11
N ILE A 194 -6.50 5.23 -22.15
CA ILE A 194 -5.41 5.11 -21.20
C ILE A 194 -5.52 6.13 -20.05
N CYS A 195 -6.04 7.34 -20.33
CA CYS A 195 -6.17 8.40 -19.32
C CYS A 195 -7.59 8.95 -19.20
N HIS A 196 -8.54 8.42 -19.96
CA HIS A 196 -9.96 8.81 -20.01
C HIS A 196 -10.24 10.28 -20.35
N ARG A 197 -9.25 10.99 -20.92
CA ARG A 197 -9.43 12.35 -21.43
C ARG A 197 -10.20 12.33 -22.75
N LEU A 198 -11.18 13.24 -22.87
CA LEU A 198 -11.98 13.44 -24.08
C LEU A 198 -11.34 14.49 -25.00
N PHE A 199 -11.43 14.25 -26.31
CA PHE A 199 -10.93 15.08 -27.38
C PHE A 199 -12.04 15.37 -28.38
N GLY A 200 -12.05 16.59 -28.93
CA GLY A 200 -13.10 17.03 -29.86
C GLY A 200 -13.01 16.39 -31.25
N ASN A 201 -11.88 15.80 -31.63
CA ASN A 201 -11.71 15.13 -32.90
C ASN A 201 -10.59 14.06 -32.86
N LEU A 202 -10.65 13.12 -33.80
CA LEU A 202 -9.71 12.01 -33.91
C LEU A 202 -8.23 12.45 -34.07
N PRO A 203 -7.89 13.48 -34.87
CA PRO A 203 -6.52 13.97 -34.97
C PRO A 203 -5.93 14.48 -33.64
N SER A 204 -6.75 15.13 -32.81
CA SER A 204 -6.30 15.61 -31.48
C SER A 204 -6.00 14.44 -30.54
N LEU A 205 -6.81 13.37 -30.60
CA LEU A 205 -6.53 12.14 -29.87
C LEU A 205 -5.25 11.48 -30.39
N ASN A 206 -5.05 11.41 -31.70
CA ASN A 206 -3.80 10.87 -32.29
C ASN A 206 -2.58 11.68 -31.88
N GLN A 207 -2.65 13.01 -31.90
CA GLN A 207 -1.57 13.86 -31.43
C GLN A 207 -1.27 13.63 -29.94
N HIS A 208 -2.31 13.45 -29.11
CA HIS A 208 -2.16 13.10 -27.71
C HIS A 208 -1.47 11.75 -27.52
N LEU A 209 -1.89 10.71 -28.26
CA LEU A 209 -1.29 9.37 -28.19
C LEU A 209 0.18 9.37 -28.66
N ASN A 210 0.53 10.24 -29.62
CA ASN A 210 1.87 10.38 -30.19
C ASN A 210 2.78 11.40 -29.49
N SER A 211 2.28 12.12 -28.50
CA SER A 211 3.10 13.04 -27.72
C SER A 211 4.05 12.26 -26.80
N ALA A 212 5.36 12.43 -26.99
CA ALA A 212 6.45 11.66 -26.35
C ALA A 212 6.62 11.89 -24.83
N THR A 213 5.57 12.27 -24.11
CA THR A 213 5.57 12.40 -22.66
C THR A 213 4.85 11.22 -22.01
N ARG A 214 5.54 10.08 -21.98
CA ARG A 214 5.35 9.09 -20.92
C ARG A 214 6.65 8.91 -20.15
N GLY A 215 6.83 9.85 -19.21
CA GLY A 215 7.45 9.49 -17.95
C GLY A 215 6.67 8.33 -17.32
N PHE A 216 7.41 7.44 -16.68
CA PHE A 216 6.93 6.41 -15.78
C PHE A 216 5.71 6.89 -14.97
N VAL A 217 4.52 6.41 -15.31
CA VAL A 217 3.38 6.45 -14.40
C VAL A 217 3.39 5.11 -13.69
N SER A 218 3.73 5.15 -12.39
CA SER A 218 3.62 4.03 -11.47
C SER A 218 2.20 3.47 -11.49
N LEU A 219 2.02 2.26 -12.02
CA LEU A 219 0.79 1.51 -11.82
C LEU A 219 0.73 1.01 -10.36
N PRO A 220 -0.45 1.04 -9.71
CA PRO A 220 -0.60 0.51 -8.36
C PRO A 220 -0.32 -1.01 -8.32
N GLU A 221 0.43 -1.45 -7.30
CA GLU A 221 0.95 -2.82 -7.11
C GLU A 221 -0.13 -3.94 -7.08
N THR A 222 -1.41 -3.59 -7.01
CA THR A 222 -2.53 -4.54 -6.88
C THR A 222 -2.84 -5.31 -8.18
N GLU A 223 -2.63 -4.72 -9.36
CA GLU A 223 -2.83 -5.44 -10.63
C GLU A 223 -1.66 -6.39 -10.98
N LEU A 224 -0.44 -6.09 -10.49
CA LEU A 224 0.71 -6.98 -10.64
C LEU A 224 0.56 -8.26 -9.79
N GLN A 225 -0.02 -8.14 -8.59
CA GLN A 225 -0.33 -9.29 -7.73
C GLN A 225 -1.40 -10.20 -8.37
N GLN A 226 -2.47 -9.64 -8.96
CA GLN A 226 -3.47 -10.45 -9.66
C GLN A 226 -2.90 -11.18 -10.88
N ARG A 227 -1.99 -10.55 -11.64
CA ARG A 227 -1.33 -11.19 -12.80
C ARG A 227 -0.41 -12.33 -12.39
N VAL A 228 0.32 -12.20 -11.28
CA VAL A 228 1.15 -13.30 -10.73
C VAL A 228 0.28 -14.45 -10.22
N GLN A 229 -0.87 -14.16 -9.59
CA GLN A 229 -1.80 -15.19 -9.09
C GLN A 229 -2.46 -15.99 -10.23
N ILE A 230 -2.78 -15.35 -11.36
CA ILE A 230 -3.37 -15.99 -12.55
C ILE A 230 -2.37 -16.98 -13.18
N VAL A 231 -1.08 -16.61 -13.24
CA VAL A 231 -0.02 -17.50 -13.76
C VAL A 231 0.19 -18.73 -12.87
N ILE A 232 0.03 -18.60 -11.54
CA ILE A 232 0.19 -19.70 -10.58
C ILE A 232 -1.03 -20.66 -10.58
N ARG A 233 -2.26 -20.18 -10.82
CA ARG A 233 -3.47 -21.03 -10.84
C ARG A 233 -3.56 -21.97 -12.06
N LEU A 234 -2.82 -21.71 -13.14
CA LEU A 234 -2.71 -22.63 -14.28
C LEU A 234 -1.82 -23.86 -14.00
N TYR A 235 -1.20 -23.92 -12.82
CA TYR A 235 -0.33 -25.01 -12.35
C TYR A 235 -1.05 -26.02 -11.43
N LYS A 236 -2.27 -26.41 -11.77
CA LYS A 236 -2.90 -27.61 -11.20
C LYS A 236 -3.49 -28.44 -12.34
N PRO A 237 -2.94 -29.61 -12.69
CA PRO A 237 -3.42 -30.36 -13.84
C PRO A 237 -4.72 -31.08 -13.48
N PRO A 238 -5.81 -30.93 -14.26
CA PRO A 238 -6.81 -31.98 -14.37
C PRO A 238 -6.36 -32.94 -15.47
N ARG A 239 -6.56 -34.22 -15.16
CA ARG A 239 -6.39 -35.36 -16.05
C ARG A 239 -7.30 -35.22 -17.28
N GLU A 240 -6.77 -35.73 -18.39
CA GLU A 240 -7.48 -36.45 -19.45
C GLU A 240 -8.34 -35.72 -20.51
N ARG A 241 -8.02 -36.09 -21.77
CA ARG A 241 -8.85 -36.26 -22.99
C ARG A 241 -9.18 -35.03 -23.86
N VAL A 242 -8.32 -34.85 -24.86
CA VAL A 242 -8.56 -34.79 -26.32
C VAL A 242 -10.00 -34.50 -26.77
N VAL A 243 -10.22 -33.47 -27.62
CA VAL A 243 -10.81 -33.56 -28.98
C VAL A 243 -10.35 -32.35 -29.81
N TRP A 244 -9.93 -32.62 -31.06
CA TRP A 244 -9.54 -31.64 -32.09
C TRP A 244 -10.77 -30.99 -32.76
N LEU A 245 -10.59 -29.86 -33.47
CA LEU A 245 -10.94 -29.64 -34.88
C LEU A 245 -11.40 -28.18 -35.20
N TYR A 246 -10.50 -27.54 -35.95
CA TYR A 246 -10.60 -26.59 -37.06
C TYR A 246 -11.34 -25.25 -37.00
N SER A 247 -10.58 -24.29 -37.54
CA SER A 247 -10.89 -22.96 -38.04
C SER A 247 -11.83 -22.97 -39.25
N VAL A 248 -12.69 -21.95 -39.29
CA VAL A 248 -13.01 -21.19 -40.51
C VAL A 248 -12.57 -19.76 -40.26
#